data_AF-B2IUW4-F1
#
_entry.id   AF-B2IUW4-F1
#
_cell.length_a   1.000
_cell.length_b   1.000
_cell.length_c   1.000
_cell.angle_alpha   90.00
_cell.angle_beta   90.00
_cell.angle_gamma   90.00
#
_symmetry.space_group_name_H-M   'P 1'
#
loop_
_entity.id
_entity.type
_entity.pdbx_description
1 polymer ?
#
loop_
_entity_poly.entity_id
_entity_poly.type
_entity_poly.pdbx_seq_one_letter_code
_entity_poly.pdbx_strand_id
1 'polypeptide(L)'
;MSTHNPKHHTIDLDGTIILHSKHLEKIVEVHINKEKRRFYGIKKDGSVIEDDGDCGNDFAQPVMLYKIFYCFENDTWGVGYRIKNKKVSKWIDGFKTAREAWLYREALIAGDIAER
;
A
#
# COMPACT_ATOMS: atom_id res chain seq x y z
N MET A 1 -3.70 21.60 -11.03
CA MET A 1 -2.83 20.46 -11.35
C MET A 1 -2.87 19.51 -10.17
N SER A 2 -3.32 18.26 -10.36
CA SER A 2 -3.26 17.23 -9.33
C SER A 2 -1.79 16.92 -9.06
N THR A 3 -1.25 17.47 -7.98
CA THR A 3 0.06 17.08 -7.48
C THR A 3 0.04 15.57 -7.27
N HIS A 4 0.82 14.83 -8.06
CA HIS A 4 1.14 13.45 -7.76
C HIS A 4 1.88 13.47 -6.42
N ASN A 5 1.12 13.24 -5.35
CA ASN A 5 1.63 13.29 -4.00
C ASN A 5 2.84 12.36 -3.91
N PRO A 6 3.96 12.77 -3.28
CA PRO A 6 5.01 11.84 -2.96
C PRO A 6 4.40 10.81 -2.00
N LYS A 7 4.18 9.60 -2.50
CA LYS A 7 3.84 8.43 -1.68
C LYS A 7 5.10 8.10 -0.87
N HIS A 8 5.33 8.78 0.24
CA HIS A 8 6.56 8.61 1.02
C HIS A 8 6.23 7.95 2.35
N HIS A 9 7.15 7.12 2.80
CA HIS A 9 7.16 6.61 4.16
C HIS A 9 8.25 7.36 4.93
N THR A 10 8.07 7.48 6.24
CA THR A 10 9.12 7.93 7.16
C THR A 10 9.42 6.83 8.15
N ILE A 11 10.62 6.82 8.71
CA ILE A 11 11.01 5.90 9.77
C ILE A 11 11.13 6.73 11.04
N ASP A 12 10.41 6.36 12.08
CA ASP A 12 10.47 7.00 13.39
C ASP A 12 11.73 6.56 14.16
N LEU A 13 12.05 7.22 15.28
CA LEU A 13 13.27 6.97 16.06
C LEU A 13 13.41 5.52 16.56
N ASP A 14 12.28 4.84 16.76
CA ASP A 14 12.21 3.44 17.19
C ASP A 14 12.23 2.44 16.02
N GLY A 15 12.42 2.92 14.79
CA GLY A 15 12.41 2.09 13.58
C GLY A 15 11.01 1.84 13.01
N THR A 16 9.95 2.42 13.58
CA THR A 16 8.59 2.26 13.05
C THR A 16 8.43 2.92 11.69
N ILE A 17 7.96 2.17 10.71
CA ILE A 17 7.63 2.69 9.38
C ILE A 17 6.26 3.36 9.44
N ILE A 18 6.24 4.67 9.19
CA ILE A 18 5.03 5.48 9.09
C ILE A 18 4.74 5.71 7.61
N LEU A 19 3.58 5.25 7.18
CA LEU A 19 3.04 5.40 5.85
C LEU A 19 2.19 6.68 5.82
N HIS A 20 2.47 7.57 4.86
CA HIS A 20 1.69 8.79 4.68
C HIS A 20 0.65 8.57 3.59
N SER A 21 -0.62 8.47 4.00
CA SER A 21 -1.77 8.51 3.10
C SER A 21 -2.35 9.92 3.07
N LYS A 22 -2.85 10.34 1.90
CA LYS A 22 -3.57 11.61 1.75
C LYS A 22 -4.89 11.61 2.53
N HIS A 23 -5.53 10.45 2.66
CA HIS A 23 -6.87 10.30 3.19
C HIS A 23 -6.88 9.69 4.59
N LEU A 24 -5.96 8.74 4.86
CA LEU A 24 -5.83 8.11 6.19
C LEU A 24 -4.76 8.75 7.08
N GLU A 25 -4.22 9.90 6.68
CA GLU A 25 -3.12 10.58 7.39
C GLU A 25 -1.88 9.66 7.57
N LYS A 26 -1.34 9.57 8.79
CA LYS A 26 -0.17 8.77 9.16
C LYS A 26 -0.62 7.46 9.78
N ILE A 27 -0.28 6.36 9.12
CA ILE A 27 -0.64 5.00 9.55
C ILE A 27 0.60 4.12 9.59
N VAL A 28 0.58 3.08 10.42
CA VAL A 28 1.64 2.08 10.51
C VAL A 28 1.25 0.76 9.85
N GLU A 29 -0.05 0.49 9.72
CA GLU A 29 -0.59 -0.67 9.01
C GLU A 29 -1.83 -0.34 8.19
N VAL A 30 -2.07 -1.15 7.17
CA VAL A 30 -3.26 -1.12 6.32
C VAL A 30 -3.91 -2.50 6.37
N HIS A 31 -5.22 -2.51 6.55
CA HIS A 31 -6.04 -3.70 6.61
C HIS A 31 -7.26 -3.55 5.70
N ILE A 32 -7.99 -4.63 5.47
CA ILE A 32 -9.21 -4.67 4.67
C ILE A 32 -10.39 -5.14 5.55
N ASN A 33 -11.47 -4.38 5.53
CA ASN A 33 -12.77 -4.86 5.98
C ASN A 33 -13.42 -5.61 4.80
N LYS A 34 -13.48 -6.94 4.89
CA LYS A 34 -13.94 -7.81 3.79
C LYS A 34 -15.43 -7.64 3.48
N GLU A 35 -16.26 -7.37 4.49
CA GLU A 35 -17.70 -7.17 4.33
C GLU A 35 -17.99 -5.86 3.58
N LYS A 36 -17.35 -4.77 4.02
CA LYS A 36 -17.46 -3.47 3.37
C LYS A 36 -16.69 -3.40 2.05
N ARG A 37 -15.74 -4.32 1.85
CA ARG A 37 -14.69 -4.27 0.80
C ARG A 37 -13.94 -2.94 0.81
N ARG A 38 -13.57 -2.48 2.01
CA ARG A 38 -12.93 -1.17 2.23
C ARG A 38 -11.65 -1.31 3.02
N PHE A 39 -10.66 -0.49 2.67
CA PHE A 39 -9.42 -0.42 3.43
C PHE A 39 -9.58 0.46 4.66
N TYR A 40 -8.81 0.15 5.70
CA TYR A 40 -8.66 0.99 6.86
C TYR A 40 -7.21 0.97 7.32
N GLY A 41 -6.82 2.04 8.01
CA GLY A 41 -5.48 2.24 8.51
C GLY A 41 -5.45 2.09 10.02
N ILE A 42 -4.30 1.65 10.54
CA ILE A 42 -4.00 1.64 11.97
C ILE A 42 -2.94 2.69 12.23
N LYS A 43 -3.20 3.64 13.14
CA LYS A 43 -2.21 4.62 13.59
C LYS A 43 -1.24 4.00 14.61
N LYS A 44 -0.16 4.71 14.93
CA LYS A 44 0.87 4.24 15.87
C LYS A 44 0.32 3.95 17.27
N ASP A 45 -0.69 4.70 17.71
CA ASP A 45 -1.38 4.52 18.99
C ASP A 45 -2.43 3.38 18.97
N GLY A 46 -2.57 2.68 17.85
CA GLY A 46 -3.55 1.61 17.66
C GLY A 46 -4.94 2.08 17.22
N SER A 47 -5.18 3.40 17.10
CA SER A 47 -6.47 3.90 16.62
C SER A 47 -6.70 3.51 15.16
N VAL A 48 -7.96 3.20 14.85
CA VAL A 48 -8.40 2.87 13.50
C VAL A 48 -8.83 4.14 12.80
N ILE A 49 -8.45 4.30 11.53
CA ILE A 49 -8.93 5.36 10.66
C ILE A 49 -9.49 4.76 9.36
N GLU A 50 -10.70 5.17 9.02
CA GLU A 50 -11.40 4.88 7.76
C GLU A 50 -11.70 6.23 7.09
N ASP A 51 -11.40 6.37 5.79
CA ASP A 51 -11.75 7.55 5.00
C ASP A 51 -12.53 7.11 3.76
N ASP A 52 -13.72 7.69 3.58
CA ASP A 52 -14.63 7.36 2.49
C ASP A 52 -14.08 7.79 1.11
N GLY A 53 -13.11 8.70 1.06
CA GLY A 53 -12.52 9.27 -0.16
C GLY A 53 -11.32 8.51 -0.73
N ASP A 54 -10.71 7.59 0.01
CA ASP A 54 -9.69 6.64 -0.52
C ASP A 54 -10.35 5.41 -1.17
N CYS A 55 -11.68 5.36 -1.13
CA CYS A 55 -12.54 4.40 -1.82
C CYS A 55 -12.95 5.00 -3.16
N GLY A 56 -12.09 4.92 -4.18
CA GLY A 56 -12.54 5.15 -5.55
C GLY A 56 -13.77 4.29 -5.87
N ASN A 57 -14.59 4.71 -6.84
CA ASN A 57 -15.76 3.94 -7.31
C ASN A 57 -15.44 2.51 -7.78
N ASP A 58 -14.15 2.14 -7.87
CA ASP A 58 -13.64 0.79 -8.11
C ASP A 58 -13.12 0.16 -6.80
N PHE A 59 -13.80 -0.91 -6.38
CA PHE A 59 -13.73 -1.68 -5.14
C PHE A 59 -12.36 -2.25 -4.67
N ALA A 60 -11.20 -1.83 -5.19
CA ALA A 60 -9.96 -2.59 -4.95
C ALA A 60 -8.62 -1.84 -4.86
N GLN A 61 -8.55 -0.51 -4.96
CA GLN A 61 -7.25 0.17 -5.07
C GLN A 61 -7.01 1.19 -3.95
N PRO A 62 -6.30 0.81 -2.88
CA PRO A 62 -5.78 1.80 -1.95
C PRO A 62 -4.73 2.62 -2.69
N VAL A 63 -4.97 3.92 -2.83
CA VAL A 63 -3.97 4.88 -3.33
C VAL A 63 -2.81 5.04 -2.32
N MET A 64 -2.92 4.39 -1.16
CA MET A 64 -2.06 4.51 0.02
C MET A 64 -0.64 3.96 -0.12
N LEU A 65 -0.43 2.91 -0.92
CA LEU A 65 0.77 2.07 -0.77
C LEU A 65 1.43 1.65 -2.08
N TYR A 66 1.41 2.49 -3.12
CA TYR A 66 1.99 2.17 -4.44
C TYR A 66 1.51 0.83 -5.02
N LYS A 67 0.38 0.83 -5.73
CA LYS A 67 -0.09 -0.37 -6.45
C LYS A 67 -0.22 -1.62 -5.55
N ILE A 68 -0.28 -1.45 -4.23
CA ILE A 68 -0.70 -2.52 -3.32
C ILE A 68 -2.20 -2.69 -3.48
N PHE A 69 -2.67 -3.92 -3.49
CA PHE A 69 -4.08 -4.25 -3.67
C PHE A 69 -4.45 -5.47 -2.83
N TYR A 70 -5.75 -5.73 -2.71
CA TYR A 70 -6.28 -6.94 -2.11
C TYR A 70 -6.96 -7.81 -3.16
N CYS A 71 -6.55 -9.07 -3.25
CA CYS A 71 -7.14 -10.09 -4.10
C CYS A 71 -8.20 -10.84 -3.31
N PHE A 72 -9.47 -10.52 -3.55
CA PHE A 72 -10.61 -11.16 -2.87
C PHE A 72 -10.76 -12.64 -3.26
N GLU A 73 -10.41 -13.01 -4.49
CA GLU A 73 -10.53 -14.38 -4.99
C GLU A 73 -9.61 -15.34 -4.23
N ASN A 74 -8.39 -14.89 -3.93
CA ASN A 74 -7.35 -15.69 -3.29
C ASN A 74 -7.15 -15.35 -1.81
N ASP A 75 -7.95 -14.44 -1.26
CA ASP A 75 -7.85 -13.91 0.10
C ASP A 75 -6.44 -13.43 0.50
N THR A 76 -5.76 -12.72 -0.42
CA THR A 76 -4.36 -12.33 -0.25
C THR A 76 -4.13 -10.87 -0.63
N TRP A 77 -3.03 -10.31 -0.13
CA TRP A 77 -2.51 -9.02 -0.58
C TRP A 77 -1.61 -9.21 -1.79
N GLY A 78 -1.48 -8.15 -2.59
CA GLY A 78 -0.61 -8.11 -3.75
C GLY A 78 0.00 -6.74 -3.99
N VAL A 79 1.01 -6.71 -4.86
CA VAL A 79 1.73 -5.49 -5.25
C VAL A 79 2.00 -5.44 -6.75
N GLY A 80 1.84 -4.26 -7.32
CA GLY A 80 2.30 -3.92 -8.65
C GLY A 80 3.66 -3.22 -8.64
N TYR A 81 4.56 -3.60 -9.53
CA TYR A 81 5.86 -2.93 -9.71
C TYR A 81 6.22 -2.83 -11.19
N ARG A 82 7.09 -1.88 -11.52
CA ARG A 82 7.65 -1.72 -12.87
C ARG A 82 9.06 -2.27 -12.89
N ILE A 83 9.37 -3.13 -13.86
CA ILE A 83 10.73 -3.65 -14.01
C ILE A 83 11.64 -2.53 -14.51
N LYS A 84 12.82 -2.42 -13.90
CA LYS A 84 13.81 -1.40 -14.26
C LYS A 84 14.18 -1.48 -15.75
N ASN A 85 14.25 -0.32 -16.40
CA ASN A 85 14.57 -0.16 -17.82
C ASN A 85 13.59 -0.86 -18.78
N LYS A 86 12.40 -1.27 -18.29
CA LYS A 86 11.34 -1.86 -19.12
C LYS A 86 10.07 -1.04 -18.96
N LYS A 87 9.25 -0.98 -20.02
CA LYS A 87 7.88 -0.45 -19.95
C LYS A 87 6.88 -1.47 -19.40
N VAL A 88 7.36 -2.56 -18.81
CA VAL A 88 6.54 -3.69 -18.35
C VAL A 88 6.22 -3.52 -16.86
N SER A 89 4.92 -3.51 -16.53
CA SER A 89 4.45 -3.66 -15.16
C SER A 89 4.20 -5.14 -14.86
N LYS A 90 4.58 -5.59 -13.67
CA LYS A 90 4.20 -6.88 -13.12
C LYS A 90 3.31 -6.69 -11.90
N TRP A 91 2.48 -7.68 -11.66
CA TRP A 91 1.61 -7.79 -10.49
C TRP A 91 1.84 -9.17 -9.88
N ILE A 92 1.90 -9.22 -8.56
CA ILE A 92 2.06 -10.47 -7.80
C ILE A 92 1.19 -10.36 -6.54
N ASP A 93 0.46 -11.42 -6.23
CA ASP A 93 -0.33 -11.59 -5.02
C ASP A 93 0.17 -12.81 -4.21
N GLY A 94 -0.56 -13.20 -3.16
CA GLY A 94 -0.17 -14.29 -2.26
C GLY A 94 0.42 -13.85 -0.93
N PHE A 95 0.50 -12.55 -0.65
CA PHE A 95 1.02 -12.04 0.63
C PHE A 95 -0.07 -12.08 1.71
N LYS A 96 0.33 -12.30 2.97
CA LYS A 96 -0.63 -12.34 4.09
C LYS A 96 -1.00 -10.95 4.57
N THR A 97 -0.11 -9.97 4.39
CA THR A 97 -0.33 -8.59 4.83
C THR A 97 0.06 -7.57 3.76
N ALA A 98 -0.56 -6.39 3.83
CA ALA A 98 -0.17 -5.25 2.99
C ALA A 98 1.31 -4.86 3.19
N ARG A 99 1.81 -5.01 4.43
CA ARG A 99 3.21 -4.73 4.78
C ARG A 99 4.17 -5.70 4.09
N GLU A 100 3.87 -7.00 4.07
CA GLU A 100 4.69 -7.99 3.35
C GLU A 100 4.77 -7.68 1.86
N ALA A 101 3.64 -7.39 1.23
CA ALA A 101 3.58 -7.01 -0.18
C ALA A 101 4.39 -5.74 -0.47
N TRP A 102 4.34 -4.75 0.44
CA TRP A 102 5.12 -3.52 0.33
C TRP A 102 6.63 -3.76 0.51
N LEU A 103 7.03 -4.51 1.53
CA LEU A 103 8.43 -4.87 1.79
C LEU A 103 9.04 -5.64 0.61
N TYR A 104 8.27 -6.54 0.00
CA TYR A 104 8.70 -7.25 -1.21
C TYR A 104 9.05 -6.27 -2.34
N ARG A 105 8.19 -5.27 -2.59
CA ARG A 105 8.46 -4.23 -3.59
C ARG A 105 9.70 -3.41 -3.25
N GLU A 106 9.85 -2.97 -2.00
CA GLU A 106 11.04 -2.21 -1.60
C GLU A 106 12.32 -3.04 -1.73
N ALA A 107 12.27 -4.34 -1.45
CA ALA A 107 13.39 -5.25 -1.69
C ALA A 107 13.75 -5.36 -3.18
N LEU A 108 12.76 -5.41 -4.08
CA LEU A 108 13.02 -5.39 -5.53
C LEU A 108 13.66 -4.08 -6.00
N ILE A 109 13.27 -2.95 -5.41
CA ILE A 109 13.85 -1.64 -5.71
C ILE A 109 15.29 -1.57 -5.19
N ALA A 110 15.52 -1.99 -3.94
CA ALA A 110 16.86 -2.03 -3.35
C ALA A 110 17.80 -2.98 -4.11
N GLY A 111 17.27 -4.07 -4.66
CA GLY A 111 18.00 -5.03 -5.50
C GLY A 111 18.14 -4.62 -6.97
N ASP A 112 17.77 -3.39 -7.34
CA ASP A 112 17.86 -2.86 -8.71
C ASP A 112 17.00 -3.59 -9.78
N ILE A 113 16.00 -4.34 -9.35
CA ILE A 113 15.09 -5.11 -10.22
C ILE A 113 13.89 -4.24 -10.65
N ALA A 114 13.42 -3.38 -9.76
CA ALA A 114 12.23 -2.56 -9.96
C ALA A 114 12.49 -1.06 -9.81
N GLU A 115 11.64 -0.24 -10.42
CA GLU A 115 11.65 1.22 -10.31
C GLU A 115 10.63 1.72 -9.27
N ARG A 116 10.94 2.87 -8.64
CA ARG A 116 10.06 3.56 -7.67
C ARG A 116 8.82 4.17 -8.32
#